data_AF-A0A0C2SS53-F1
#
_entry.id   AF-A0A0C2SS53-F1
#
_cell.length_a   1.000
_cell.length_b   1.000
_cell.length_c   1.000
_cell.angle_alpha   90.00
_cell.angle_beta   90.00
_cell.angle_gamma   90.00
#
_symmetry.space_group_name_H-M   'P 1'
#
loop_
_entity.id
_entity.type
_entity.pdbx_description
1 polymer ?
#
loop_
_entity_poly.entity_id
_entity_poly.type
_entity_poly.pdbx_seq_one_letter_code
_entity_poly.pdbx_strand_id
1 'polypeptide(L)'
;CTGCNLENSAQGFSLPIHCIFTDGLSYEFFKFERNPNPSFIRGCFPGDPYHLRRGLKVPDYSSMPTALPFILQLRCACETIFDIMLSAYIAGLKAYYIQSEENGRKQGSKIPSLDGWDRALQSADRALAGFREAAVQRKDGDLDSADATVDQALLALQERYKFYSHLQSDQSFLTPSQYRSSADFLQI
;
A
#
# COMPACT_ATOMS: atom_id res chain seq x y z
N CYS A 1 -8.23 -7.90 13.02
CA CYS A 1 -7.76 -6.50 13.17
C CYS A 1 -7.26 -6.19 14.58
N THR A 2 -8.05 -6.40 15.64
CA THR A 2 -7.62 -6.08 17.03
C THR A 2 -6.37 -6.82 17.48
N GLY A 3 -6.24 -8.13 17.19
CA GLY A 3 -5.04 -8.92 17.49
C GLY A 3 -3.78 -8.37 16.83
N CYS A 4 -3.78 -8.22 15.50
CA CYS A 4 -2.65 -7.65 14.76
C CYS A 4 -2.29 -6.23 15.24
N ASN A 5 -3.29 -5.42 15.63
CA ASN A 5 -3.02 -4.10 16.19
C ASN A 5 -2.36 -4.18 17.57
N LEU A 6 -2.79 -5.12 18.42
CA LEU A 6 -2.20 -5.32 19.74
C LEU A 6 -0.74 -5.76 19.62
N GLU A 7 -0.44 -6.67 18.69
CA GLU A 7 0.93 -7.10 18.39
C GLU A 7 1.80 -5.95 17.87
N ASN A 8 1.29 -5.18 16.89
CA ASN A 8 1.97 -3.99 16.39
C ASN A 8 2.26 -3.00 17.53
N SER A 9 1.25 -2.71 18.34
CA SER A 9 1.38 -1.80 19.48
C SER A 9 2.38 -2.30 20.52
N ALA A 10 2.43 -3.61 20.79
CA ALA A 10 3.39 -4.21 21.71
C ALA A 10 4.84 -4.06 21.21
N GLN A 11 5.02 -3.99 19.89
CA GLN A 11 6.32 -3.74 19.24
C GLN A 11 6.60 -2.24 19.00
N GLY A 12 5.72 -1.34 19.47
CA GLY A 12 5.86 0.10 19.31
C GLY A 12 5.42 0.64 17.94
N PHE A 13 4.74 -0.16 17.13
CA PHE A 13 4.18 0.26 15.86
C PHE A 13 2.73 0.73 16.00
N SER A 14 2.42 1.87 15.39
CA SER A 14 1.05 2.33 15.16
C SER A 14 0.85 2.43 13.65
N LEU A 15 0.23 1.40 13.07
CA LEU A 15 0.07 1.24 11.64
C LEU A 15 -1.40 0.98 11.28
N PRO A 16 -1.92 1.56 10.19
CA PRO A 16 -3.22 1.20 9.66
C PRO A 16 -3.22 -0.27 9.21
N ILE A 17 -4.21 -1.03 9.66
CA ILE A 17 -4.44 -2.40 9.20
C ILE A 17 -5.43 -2.35 8.04
N HIS A 18 -5.00 -2.83 6.88
CA HIS A 18 -5.86 -2.96 5.72
C HIS A 18 -6.32 -4.42 5.57
N CYS A 19 -7.58 -4.64 5.22
CA CYS A 19 -8.12 -5.97 4.96
C CYS A 19 -8.93 -5.96 3.66
N ILE A 20 -8.85 -7.05 2.92
CA ILE A 20 -9.63 -7.30 1.70
C ILE A 20 -10.40 -8.60 1.94
N PHE A 21 -11.72 -8.53 1.90
CA PHE A 21 -12.58 -9.71 1.93
C PHE A 21 -13.16 -9.93 0.54
N THR A 22 -12.97 -11.12 -0.02
CA THR A 22 -13.43 -11.41 -1.38
C THR A 22 -13.81 -12.86 -1.55
N ASP A 23 -14.82 -13.10 -2.37
CA ASP A 23 -15.24 -14.41 -2.89
C ASP A 23 -14.86 -14.57 -4.39
N GLY A 24 -14.09 -13.63 -4.94
CA GLY A 24 -13.72 -13.58 -6.36
C GLY A 24 -14.68 -12.77 -7.25
N LEU A 25 -15.89 -12.45 -6.77
CA LEU A 25 -16.88 -11.64 -7.50
C LEU A 25 -17.25 -10.37 -6.73
N SER A 26 -17.11 -10.38 -5.42
CA SER A 26 -17.33 -9.25 -4.53
C SER A 26 -16.03 -8.94 -3.80
N TYR A 27 -15.70 -7.66 -3.68
CA TYR A 27 -14.53 -7.17 -2.99
C TYR A 27 -14.93 -6.14 -1.95
N GLU A 28 -14.64 -6.42 -0.70
CA GLU A 28 -14.84 -5.51 0.41
C GLU A 28 -13.50 -5.09 1.01
N PHE A 29 -13.29 -3.77 1.03
CA PHE A 29 -12.06 -3.16 1.50
C PHE A 29 -12.30 -2.53 2.87
N PHE A 30 -11.36 -2.78 3.77
CA PHE A 30 -11.40 -2.29 5.14
C PHE A 30 -10.11 -1.62 5.53
N LYS A 31 -10.21 -0.49 6.23
CA LYS A 31 -9.09 0.14 6.92
C LYS A 31 -9.44 0.29 8.39
N PHE A 32 -8.59 -0.28 9.24
CA PHE A 32 -8.63 -0.10 10.68
C PHE A 32 -7.45 0.78 11.10
N GLU A 33 -7.76 1.96 11.61
CA GLU A 33 -6.79 2.88 12.19
C GLU A 33 -7.08 3.03 13.68
N ARG A 34 -6.04 3.17 14.49
CA ARG A 34 -6.20 3.38 15.93
C ARG A 34 -5.37 4.58 16.35
N ASN A 35 -5.90 5.79 16.20
CA ASN A 35 -5.27 6.99 16.74
C ASN A 35 -6.22 8.21 16.87
N PRO A 36 -6.51 8.75 18.07
CA PRO A 36 -6.50 8.10 19.39
C PRO A 36 -7.66 7.10 19.57
N ASN A 37 -8.66 7.13 18.70
CA ASN A 37 -9.80 6.23 18.69
C ASN A 37 -9.73 5.27 17.49
N PRO A 38 -10.24 4.04 17.63
CA PRO A 38 -10.34 3.12 16.49
C PRO A 38 -11.34 3.66 15.47
N SER A 39 -10.90 3.86 14.23
CA SER A 39 -11.75 4.15 13.08
C SER A 39 -11.73 2.97 12.12
N PHE A 40 -12.91 2.66 11.59
CA PHE A 40 -13.12 1.61 10.61
C PHE A 40 -13.75 2.21 9.36
N ILE A 41 -13.07 2.06 8.23
CA ILE A 41 -13.56 2.50 6.93
C ILE A 41 -13.87 1.25 6.11
N ARG A 42 -15.08 1.17 5.55
CA ARG A 42 -15.53 0.13 4.59
C ARG A 42 -15.78 0.77 3.23
N GLY A 43 -15.25 0.17 2.17
CA GLY A 43 -15.48 0.60 0.78
C GLY A 43 -14.27 1.25 0.11
N CYS A 44 -14.47 1.74 -1.11
CA CYS A 44 -13.45 2.45 -1.87
C CYS A 44 -13.23 3.89 -1.33
N PHE A 45 -12.02 4.40 -1.57
CA PHE A 45 -11.41 5.57 -0.95
C PHE A 45 -12.22 6.89 -1.05
N PRO A 46 -11.83 7.96 -0.31
CA PRO A 46 -12.56 9.23 -0.32
C PRO A 46 -12.79 9.76 -1.74
N GLY A 47 -14.05 10.06 -2.07
CA GLY A 47 -14.47 10.54 -3.39
C GLY A 47 -15.32 9.56 -4.19
N ASP A 48 -15.41 8.29 -3.79
CA ASP A 48 -16.21 7.32 -4.53
C ASP A 48 -17.73 7.43 -4.25
N PRO A 49 -18.57 7.19 -5.30
CA PRO A 49 -20.02 7.17 -5.17
C PRO A 49 -20.50 6.28 -4.03
N TYR A 50 -21.55 6.71 -3.33
CA TYR A 50 -22.09 6.00 -2.17
C TYR A 50 -22.45 4.53 -2.46
N HIS A 51 -22.84 4.20 -3.69
CA HIS A 51 -23.18 2.84 -4.10
C HIS A 51 -21.97 1.88 -4.18
N LEU A 52 -20.74 2.39 -4.32
CA LEU A 52 -19.50 1.59 -4.31
C LEU A 52 -18.97 1.33 -2.89
N ARG A 53 -19.52 2.01 -1.87
CA ARG A 53 -19.13 1.82 -0.46
C ARG A 53 -19.59 0.48 0.14
N ARG A 54 -20.44 -0.26 -0.57
CA ARG A 54 -20.91 -1.61 -0.16
C ARG A 54 -20.05 -2.75 -0.72
N GLY A 55 -18.86 -2.42 -1.23
CA GLY A 55 -17.99 -3.36 -1.91
C GLY A 55 -18.12 -3.25 -3.42
N LEU A 56 -17.02 -3.56 -4.10
CA LEU A 56 -16.95 -3.59 -5.55
C LEU A 56 -17.44 -4.95 -6.04
N LYS A 57 -18.36 -4.96 -7.00
CA LYS A 57 -18.86 -6.18 -7.63
C LYS A 57 -18.31 -6.31 -9.04
N VAL A 58 -17.58 -7.39 -9.26
CA VAL A 58 -17.14 -7.81 -10.58
C VAL A 58 -18.21 -8.77 -11.13
N PRO A 59 -18.74 -8.52 -12.34
CA PRO A 59 -19.74 -9.41 -12.93
C PRO A 59 -19.13 -10.79 -13.19
N ASP A 60 -19.95 -11.84 -13.15
CA ASP A 60 -19.49 -13.16 -13.60
C ASP A 60 -19.27 -13.12 -15.11
N TYR A 61 -18.02 -13.33 -15.54
CA TYR A 61 -17.61 -13.37 -16.93
C TYR A 61 -18.48 -14.32 -17.77
N SER A 62 -18.85 -15.47 -17.20
CA SER A 62 -19.65 -16.51 -17.86
C SER A 62 -21.06 -16.05 -18.21
N SER A 63 -21.56 -15.03 -17.51
CA SER A 63 -22.90 -14.48 -17.67
C SER A 63 -22.96 -13.27 -18.61
N MET A 64 -21.82 -12.81 -19.12
CA MET A 64 -21.72 -11.55 -19.85
C MET A 64 -21.70 -11.75 -21.38
N PRO A 65 -22.42 -10.93 -22.16
CA PRO A 65 -22.41 -11.04 -23.63
C PRO A 65 -21.10 -10.55 -24.26
N THR A 66 -20.32 -9.74 -23.54
CA THR A 66 -19.00 -9.25 -23.97
C THR A 66 -18.05 -9.18 -22.78
N ALA A 67 -16.74 -9.20 -23.04
CA ALA A 67 -15.72 -9.10 -21.99
C ALA A 67 -15.59 -7.69 -21.40
N LEU A 68 -16.06 -6.65 -22.09
CA LEU A 68 -15.78 -5.26 -21.74
C LEU A 68 -16.30 -4.88 -20.33
N PRO A 69 -17.57 -5.16 -19.95
CA PRO A 69 -18.05 -4.83 -18.60
C PRO A 69 -17.27 -5.54 -17.49
N PHE A 70 -16.86 -6.79 -17.72
CA PHE A 70 -16.03 -7.56 -16.80
C PHE A 70 -14.65 -6.92 -16.61
N ILE A 71 -13.96 -6.61 -17.71
CA ILE A 71 -12.63 -6.00 -17.69
C ILE A 71 -12.67 -4.65 -16.96
N LEU A 72 -13.69 -3.81 -17.20
CA LEU A 72 -13.80 -2.50 -16.57
C LEU A 72 -13.97 -2.60 -15.05
N GLN A 73 -14.81 -3.52 -14.55
CA GLN A 73 -15.00 -3.70 -13.10
C GLN A 73 -13.80 -4.38 -12.44
N LEU A 74 -13.20 -5.38 -13.10
CA LEU A 74 -11.98 -6.03 -12.62
C LEU A 74 -10.83 -5.02 -12.50
N ARG A 75 -10.71 -4.10 -13.46
CA ARG A 75 -9.74 -3.01 -13.43
C ARG A 75 -9.90 -2.16 -12.17
N CYS A 76 -11.12 -1.73 -11.84
CA CYS A 76 -11.38 -0.98 -10.61
C CYS A 76 -10.97 -1.76 -9.34
N ALA A 77 -11.13 -3.09 -9.34
CA ALA A 77 -10.71 -3.95 -8.23
C ALA A 77 -9.18 -3.92 -8.10
N CYS A 78 -8.48 -4.14 -9.21
CA CYS A 78 -7.01 -4.12 -9.26
C CYS A 78 -6.44 -2.77 -8.83
N GLU A 79 -7.00 -1.66 -9.32
CA GLU A 79 -6.58 -0.30 -8.96
C GLU A 79 -6.78 -0.03 -7.47
N THR A 80 -7.91 -0.46 -6.89
CA THR A 80 -8.17 -0.32 -5.45
C THR A 80 -7.20 -1.16 -4.61
N ILE A 81 -6.94 -2.41 -5.01
CA ILE A 81 -5.97 -3.28 -4.35
C ILE A 81 -4.58 -2.66 -4.39
N PHE A 82 -4.17 -2.15 -5.54
CA PHE A 82 -2.88 -1.50 -5.71
C PHE A 82 -2.72 -0.28 -4.81
N ASP A 83 -3.72 0.61 -4.74
CA ASP A 83 -3.70 1.78 -3.86
C ASP A 83 -3.59 1.39 -2.37
N ILE A 84 -4.32 0.35 -1.94
CA ILE A 84 -4.24 -0.18 -0.57
C ILE A 84 -2.84 -0.70 -0.28
N MET A 85 -2.29 -1.54 -1.16
CA MET A 85 -0.99 -2.16 -0.98
C MET A 85 0.12 -1.10 -0.92
N LEU A 86 0.08 -0.12 -1.82
CA LEU A 86 1.05 0.98 -1.85
C LEU A 86 0.92 1.88 -0.59
N SER A 87 -0.31 2.20 -0.18
CA SER A 87 -0.58 2.96 1.04
C SER A 87 -0.06 2.25 2.29
N ALA A 88 -0.33 0.94 2.42
CA ALA A 88 0.13 0.12 3.54
C ALA A 88 1.66 0.03 3.57
N TYR A 89 2.27 -0.14 2.40
CA TYR A 89 3.72 -0.15 2.25
C TYR A 89 4.38 1.15 2.72
N ILE A 90 3.86 2.30 2.29
CA ILE A 90 4.36 3.63 2.70
C ILE A 90 4.21 3.81 4.20
N ALA A 91 3.07 3.42 4.78
CA ALA A 91 2.87 3.48 6.22
C ALA A 91 3.91 2.62 6.97
N GLY A 92 4.19 1.40 6.47
CA GLY A 92 5.23 0.52 7.01
C GLY A 92 6.63 1.16 6.97
N LEU A 93 6.99 1.81 5.85
CA LEU A 93 8.27 2.51 5.73
C LEU A 93 8.39 3.67 6.73
N LYS A 94 7.32 4.46 6.90
CA LYS A 94 7.29 5.57 7.87
C LYS A 94 7.44 5.06 9.30
N ALA A 95 6.73 4.01 9.66
CA ALA A 95 6.83 3.38 10.96
C ALA A 95 8.23 2.84 11.25
N TYR A 96 8.83 2.15 10.28
CA TYR A 96 10.20 1.65 10.41
C TYR A 96 11.20 2.78 10.59
N TYR A 97 11.08 3.85 9.80
CA TYR A 97 11.91 5.04 9.92
C TYR A 97 11.86 5.64 11.34
N ILE A 98 10.66 5.90 11.85
CA ILE A 98 10.45 6.47 13.20
C ILE A 98 11.06 5.56 14.27
N GLN A 99 10.87 4.24 14.16
CA GLN A 99 11.42 3.30 15.13
C GLN A 99 12.95 3.23 15.07
N SER A 100 13.52 3.24 13.87
CA SER A 100 14.98 3.26 13.67
C SER A 100 15.60 4.51 14.26
N GLU A 101 14.99 5.68 14.05
CA GLU A 101 15.41 6.95 14.63
C GLU A 101 15.41 6.91 16.17
N GLU A 102 14.30 6.44 16.77
CA GLU A 102 14.17 6.35 18.22
C GLU A 102 15.16 5.34 18.83
N ASN A 103 15.44 4.23 18.15
CA ASN A 103 16.43 3.25 18.57
C ASN A 103 17.86 3.80 18.46
N GLY A 104 18.18 4.50 17.38
CA GLY A 104 19.48 5.16 17.21
C GLY A 104 19.73 6.21 18.29
N ARG A 105 18.70 7.01 18.63
CA ARG A 105 18.72 7.99 19.72
C ARG A 105 18.98 7.33 21.08
N LYS A 106 18.32 6.20 21.37
CA LYS A 106 18.52 5.43 22.61
C LYS A 106 19.91 4.81 22.72
N GLN A 107 20.49 4.38 21.61
CA GLN A 107 21.78 3.68 21.58
C GLN A 107 22.99 4.62 21.37
N GLY A 108 22.77 5.94 21.23
CA GLY A 108 23.83 6.92 21.04
C GLY A 108 24.66 6.73 19.75
N SER A 109 24.14 5.96 18.80
CA SER A 109 24.85 5.65 17.54
C SER A 109 24.56 6.71 16.49
N LYS A 110 25.57 7.05 15.67
CA LYS A 110 25.37 7.93 14.51
C LYS A 110 24.41 7.25 13.54
N ILE A 111 23.25 7.87 13.36
CA ILE A 111 22.22 7.41 12.42
C ILE A 111 22.82 7.42 11.00
N PRO A 112 22.61 6.39 10.16
CA PRO A 112 22.95 6.44 8.74
C PRO A 112 22.31 7.66 8.06
N SER A 113 22.91 8.16 6.97
CA SER A 113 22.41 9.34 6.25
C SER A 113 20.89 9.27 5.99
N LEU A 114 20.14 10.12 6.69
CA LEU A 114 18.67 10.21 6.65
C LEU A 114 18.14 10.76 5.31
N ASP A 115 19.01 11.42 4.55
CA ASP A 115 18.68 12.07 3.29
C ASP A 115 18.25 11.08 2.19
N GLY A 116 18.68 9.81 2.26
CA GLY A 116 18.20 8.75 1.36
C GLY A 116 16.78 8.27 1.71
N TRP A 117 16.46 8.22 3.01
CA TRP A 117 15.15 7.79 3.51
C TRP A 117 14.07 8.82 3.26
N ASP A 118 14.36 10.10 3.53
CA ASP A 118 13.44 11.19 3.28
C ASP A 118 13.10 11.27 1.79
N ARG A 119 14.09 11.14 0.91
CA ARG A 119 13.89 11.08 -0.54
C ARG A 119 13.06 9.86 -0.95
N ALA A 120 13.34 8.68 -0.39
CA ALA A 120 12.56 7.48 -0.67
C ALA A 120 11.09 7.63 -0.24
N LEU A 121 10.82 8.23 0.92
CA LEU A 121 9.46 8.49 1.40
C LEU A 121 8.74 9.53 0.53
N GLN A 122 9.40 10.63 0.19
CA GLN A 122 8.84 11.66 -0.70
C GLN A 122 8.50 11.09 -2.08
N SER A 123 9.40 10.28 -2.67
CA SER A 123 9.15 9.61 -3.95
C SER A 123 7.96 8.65 -3.88
N ALA A 124 7.82 7.89 -2.77
CA ALA A 124 6.68 6.99 -2.61
C ALA A 124 5.34 7.74 -2.40
N ASP A 125 5.33 8.80 -1.59
CA ASP A 125 4.15 9.65 -1.40
C ASP A 125 3.74 10.34 -2.73
N ARG A 126 4.72 10.81 -3.52
CA ARG A 126 4.48 11.38 -4.86
C ARG A 126 3.89 10.34 -5.82
N ALA A 127 4.42 9.11 -5.81
CA ALA A 127 3.88 8.03 -6.63
C ALA A 127 2.41 7.74 -6.28
N LEU A 128 2.11 7.59 -4.98
CA LEU A 128 0.74 7.35 -4.52
C LEU A 128 -0.21 8.49 -4.93
N ALA A 129 0.21 9.74 -4.75
CA ALA A 129 -0.58 10.90 -5.18
C ALA A 129 -0.82 10.91 -6.70
N GLY A 130 0.21 10.62 -7.50
CA GLY A 130 0.09 10.53 -8.95
C GLY A 130 -0.87 9.43 -9.42
N PHE A 131 -0.83 8.24 -8.81
CA PHE A 131 -1.78 7.17 -9.17
C PHE A 131 -3.24 7.56 -8.85
N ARG A 132 -3.48 8.25 -7.74
CA ARG A 132 -4.81 8.75 -7.38
C ARG A 132 -5.28 9.86 -8.31
N GLU A 133 -4.40 10.78 -8.68
CA GLU A 133 -4.69 11.84 -9.64
C GLU A 133 -5.04 11.27 -11.02
N ALA A 134 -4.27 10.30 -11.51
CA ALA A 134 -4.58 9.62 -12.76
C ALA A 134 -5.95 8.94 -12.72
N ALA A 135 -6.35 8.38 -11.58
CA ALA A 135 -7.69 7.81 -11.42
C ALA A 135 -8.81 8.86 -11.49
N VAL A 136 -8.57 10.08 -11.00
CA VAL A 136 -9.51 11.21 -11.15
C VAL A 136 -9.60 11.63 -12.62
N GLN A 137 -8.46 11.83 -13.30
CA GLN A 137 -8.43 12.20 -14.72
C GLN A 137 -9.17 11.18 -15.62
N ARG A 138 -9.03 9.88 -15.35
CA ARG A 138 -9.81 8.84 -16.05
C ARG A 138 -11.32 8.98 -15.83
N LYS A 139 -11.75 9.34 -14.62
CA LYS A 139 -13.18 9.57 -14.31
C LYS A 139 -13.73 10.77 -15.07
N ASP A 140 -12.90 11.78 -15.30
CA ASP A 140 -13.25 12.98 -16.07
C ASP A 140 -13.15 12.79 -17.59
N GLY A 141 -12.69 11.62 -18.04
CA GLY A 141 -12.54 11.28 -19.46
C GLY A 141 -11.23 11.77 -20.10
N ASP A 142 -10.33 12.37 -19.32
CA ASP A 142 -9.02 12.82 -19.78
C ASP A 142 -8.00 11.65 -19.74
N LEU A 143 -8.08 10.80 -20.76
CA LEU A 143 -7.28 9.57 -20.83
C LEU A 143 -5.79 9.84 -21.08
N ASP A 144 -5.47 10.84 -21.91
CA ASP A 144 -4.08 11.16 -22.28
C ASP A 144 -3.32 11.72 -21.07
N SER A 145 -3.92 12.64 -20.31
CA SER A 145 -3.33 13.14 -19.06
C SER A 145 -3.21 12.02 -18.02
N ALA A 146 -4.21 11.13 -17.93
CA ALA A 146 -4.18 10.02 -17.00
C ALA A 146 -3.01 9.07 -17.26
N ASP A 147 -2.78 8.70 -18.52
CA ASP A 147 -1.69 7.80 -18.87
C ASP A 147 -0.32 8.46 -18.65
N ALA A 148 -0.16 9.74 -19.01
CA ALA A 148 1.05 10.50 -18.71
C ALA A 148 1.31 10.61 -17.18
N THR A 149 0.26 10.82 -16.39
CA THR A 149 0.35 10.91 -14.92
C THR A 149 0.74 9.55 -14.31
N VAL A 150 0.23 8.43 -14.84
CA VAL A 150 0.64 7.08 -14.43
C VAL A 150 2.13 6.86 -14.70
N ASP A 151 2.64 7.25 -15.86
CA ASP A 151 4.04 7.09 -16.20
C ASP A 151 4.96 7.87 -15.23
N GLN A 152 4.58 9.11 -14.89
CA GLN A 152 5.31 9.90 -13.89
C GLN A 152 5.24 9.29 -12.50
N ALA A 153 4.08 8.76 -12.09
CA ALA A 153 3.92 8.07 -10.81
C ALA A 153 4.79 6.81 -10.73
N LEU A 154 4.89 6.06 -11.84
CA LEU A 154 5.74 4.88 -11.93
C LEU A 154 7.23 5.23 -11.82
N LEU A 155 7.66 6.31 -12.49
CA LEU A 155 9.04 6.81 -12.36
C LEU A 155 9.37 7.19 -10.91
N ALA A 156 8.48 7.91 -10.22
CA ALA A 156 8.65 8.24 -8.81
C ALA A 156 8.75 6.98 -7.94
N LEU A 157 7.93 5.96 -8.20
CA LEU A 157 8.01 4.68 -7.48
C LEU A 157 9.35 3.96 -7.73
N GLN A 158 9.87 4.00 -8.95
CA GLN A 158 11.17 3.42 -9.32
C GLN A 158 12.35 4.17 -8.70
N GLU A 159 12.32 5.50 -8.66
CA GLU A 159 13.35 6.32 -8.00
C GLU A 159 13.51 5.93 -6.53
N ARG A 160 12.38 5.67 -5.85
CA ARG A 160 12.38 5.17 -4.48
C ARG A 160 13.15 3.85 -4.32
N TYR A 161 13.06 2.93 -5.28
CA TYR A 161 13.84 1.68 -5.23
C TYR A 161 15.34 1.93 -5.32
N LYS A 162 15.78 2.91 -6.12
CA LYS A 162 17.20 3.26 -6.25
C LYS A 162 17.77 3.75 -4.93
N PHE A 163 17.04 4.60 -4.20
CA PHE A 163 17.47 5.07 -2.88
C PHE A 163 17.50 3.94 -1.84
N TYR A 164 16.53 3.02 -1.89
CA TYR A 164 16.48 1.88 -0.97
C TYR A 164 17.61 0.87 -1.23
N SER A 165 17.95 0.59 -2.49
CA SER A 165 19.05 -0.34 -2.83
C SER A 165 20.42 0.18 -2.40
N HIS A 166 20.65 1.50 -2.46
CA HIS A 166 21.89 2.10 -1.97
C HIS A 166 22.01 2.05 -0.44
N LEU A 167 20.90 2.19 0.28
CA LEU A 167 20.87 2.00 1.74
C LEU A 167 21.14 0.55 2.15
N GLN A 168 20.69 -0.42 1.33
CA GLN A 168 20.89 -1.85 1.59
C GLN A 168 22.30 -2.33 1.25
N SER A 169 23.00 -1.69 0.30
CA SER A 169 24.40 -2.00 -0.02
C SER A 169 25.40 -1.50 1.04
N ASP A 170 25.03 -0.48 1.82
CA ASP A 170 25.87 0.08 2.89
C ASP A 170 25.68 -0.61 4.26
N GLN A 171 24.71 -1.52 4.38
CA GLN A 171 24.48 -2.31 5.60
C GLN A 171 24.57 -3.80 5.30
N SER A 172 25.71 -4.39 5.69
CA SER A 172 25.88 -5.83 5.91
C SER A 172 25.01 -6.32 7.10
N PHE A 173 23.69 -6.14 7.03
CA PHE A 173 22.75 -6.55 8.07
C PHE A 173 21.45 -7.12 7.49
N LEU A 174 21.60 -8.16 6.68
CA LEU A 174 20.63 -9.25 6.62
C LEU A 174 21.45 -10.55 6.59
N THR A 175 21.87 -11.03 7.76
CA THR A 175 22.32 -12.42 7.87
C THR A 175 21.15 -13.32 7.47
N PRO A 176 21.31 -14.26 6.53
CA PRO A 176 20.23 -15.12 6.04
C PRO A 176 19.59 -16.08 7.06
N SER A 177 19.94 -15.99 8.35
CA SER A 177 19.56 -17.00 9.36
C SER A 177 18.17 -16.81 9.98
N GLN A 178 17.40 -15.79 9.58
CA GLN A 178 16.03 -15.58 10.09
C GLN A 178 14.91 -15.80 9.06
N TYR A 179 15.24 -16.09 7.81
CA TYR A 179 14.28 -16.72 6.91
C TYR A 179 14.24 -18.21 7.21
N ARG A 180 13.45 -18.61 8.22
CA ARG A 180 12.83 -19.95 8.14
C ARG A 180 11.95 -19.91 6.90
N SER A 181 12.34 -20.73 5.94
CA SER A 181 11.70 -20.92 4.64
C SER A 181 10.18 -20.92 4.76
N SER A 182 9.53 -20.09 3.95
CA SER A 182 8.08 -20.13 3.71
C SER A 182 7.59 -21.46 3.12
N ALA A 183 8.48 -22.43 2.89
CA ALA A 183 8.14 -23.80 2.50
C ALA A 183 7.60 -24.67 3.65
N ASP A 184 7.78 -24.28 4.92
CA ASP A 184 7.26 -25.06 6.06
C ASP A 184 5.79 -24.73 6.41
N PHE A 185 5.19 -23.73 5.75
CA PHE A 185 3.78 -23.34 5.97
C PHE A 185 2.78 -24.04 5.03
N LEU A 186 3.25 -24.91 4.13
CA LEU A 186 2.41 -25.63 3.16
C LEU A 186 2.42 -27.16 3.35
N GLN A 187 2.74 -27.65 4.54
CA GLN A 187 2.45 -29.02 4.94
C GLN A 187 1.37 -29.06 6.02
N ILE A 188 0.11 -28.90 5.59
CA ILE A 188 -1.07 -29.51 6.20
C ILE A 188 -1.96 -30.02 5.05
#